data_AF-A0A0D0E8D0-F1
#
_entry.id   AF-A0A0D0E8D0-F1
#
_cell.length_a   1.000
_cell.length_b   1.000
_cell.length_c   1.000
_cell.angle_alpha   90.00
_cell.angle_beta   90.00
_cell.angle_gamma   90.00
#
_symmetry.space_group_name_H-M   'P 1'
#
loop_
_entity.id
_entity.type
_entity.pdbx_description
1 polymer ?
#
loop_
_entity_poly.entity_id
_entity_poly.type
_entity_poly.pdbx_seq_one_letter_code
_entity_poly.pdbx_strand_id
1 'polypeptide(L)'
;MPDPEIDLVDQFICPPCIHKLPDLQTTWKRRCVFGTTRENPSSSSACHKPSRGAFSKYCSDECGIKYMQSRITQWEKSGGTRKLLWDSVKNAEKREGVVVRAETNGVISHIKMDIDGDTSSTPEQEDNPPDAAGKRRSEREIARLNARLEQVVKEREMMKREMDMVLWREKVVELASERAEKVDQCGWDQRLCFGEEEWADFGAEVVESFEGRAKTQSGDDAMQIDGATASHGEWWCTGKKKCERHAG
;
A
#
# COMPACT_ATOMS: atom_id res chain seq x y z
N MET A 1 26.31 18.70 16.47
CA MET A 1 25.41 17.63 16.00
C MET A 1 25.69 17.45 14.52
N PRO A 2 26.10 16.26 14.06
CA PRO A 2 26.25 15.98 12.64
C PRO A 2 24.92 16.25 11.92
N ASP A 3 24.97 16.91 10.77
CA ASP A 3 23.79 17.27 9.96
C ASP A 3 22.78 16.12 9.74
N PRO A 4 23.19 14.84 9.55
CA PRO A 4 22.25 13.74 9.34
C PRO A 4 21.38 13.39 10.56
N GLU A 5 21.80 13.78 11.77
CA GLU A 5 21.06 13.48 13.00
C GLU A 5 19.94 14.49 13.26
N ILE A 6 19.97 15.66 12.61
CA ILE A 6 18.97 16.73 12.79
C ILE A 6 17.59 16.25 12.35
N ASP A 7 17.52 15.47 11.26
CA ASP A 7 16.27 14.91 10.72
C ASP A 7 15.58 13.92 11.68
N LEU A 8 16.33 13.39 12.65
CA LEU A 8 15.83 12.47 13.67
C LEU A 8 15.24 13.22 14.87
N VAL A 9 15.43 14.53 15.00
CA VAL A 9 14.75 15.30 16.05
C VAL A 9 13.25 15.34 15.74
N ASP A 10 12.44 14.97 16.72
CA ASP A 10 10.98 15.06 16.65
C ASP A 10 10.52 16.40 17.23
N GLN A 11 10.72 16.58 18.54
CA GLN A 11 10.50 17.85 19.22
C GLN A 11 11.79 18.31 19.88
N PHE A 12 12.33 19.45 19.46
CA PHE A 12 13.50 20.05 20.10
C PHE A 12 13.09 20.89 21.32
N ILE A 13 13.68 20.60 22.48
CA ILE A 13 13.59 21.45 23.67
C ILE A 13 14.98 21.99 23.99
N CYS A 14 15.13 23.31 24.04
CA CYS A 14 16.43 23.92 24.31
C CYS A 14 16.86 23.70 25.78
N PRO A 15 18.18 23.61 26.07
CA PRO A 15 18.66 23.35 27.42
C PRO A 15 18.10 24.30 28.51
N PRO A 16 17.96 25.63 28.27
CA PRO A 16 17.33 26.51 29.26
C PRO A 16 15.88 26.15 29.60
N CYS A 17 15.10 25.64 28.64
CA CYS A 17 13.74 25.19 28.88
C CYS A 17 13.71 23.88 29.69
N ILE A 18 14.62 22.94 29.40
CA ILE A 18 14.80 21.70 30.18
C ILE A 18 15.21 22.04 31.64
N HIS A 19 16.10 23.01 31.82
CA HIS A 19 16.51 23.45 33.16
C HIS A 19 15.37 24.10 33.96
N LYS A 20 14.45 24.81 33.29
CA LYS A 20 13.28 25.43 33.93
C LYS A 20 12.16 24.42 34.22
N LEU A 21 12.01 23.40 33.39
CA LEU A 21 10.99 22.37 33.49
C LEU A 21 11.62 21.00 33.20
N PRO A 22 12.09 20.28 34.24
CA PRO A 22 12.80 19.00 34.08
C PRO A 22 11.99 17.89 33.39
N ASP A 23 10.66 18.00 33.38
CA ASP A 23 9.77 17.05 32.71
C ASP A 23 9.75 17.22 31.19
N LEU A 24 10.29 18.33 30.66
CA LEU A 24 10.43 18.54 29.21
C LEU A 24 11.74 17.93 28.72
N GLN A 25 11.64 17.08 27.69
CA GLN A 25 12.80 16.47 27.04
C GLN A 25 12.66 16.56 25.52
N THR A 26 13.79 16.72 24.83
CA THR A 26 13.84 16.59 23.37
C THR A 26 13.47 15.17 22.98
N THR A 27 12.47 15.02 22.10
CA THR A 27 12.04 13.72 21.58
C THR A 27 12.67 13.43 20.22
N TRP A 28 12.75 12.14 19.88
CA TRP A 28 13.47 11.66 18.70
C TRP A 28 12.63 10.68 17.90
N LYS A 29 12.69 10.81 16.58
CA LYS A 29 12.14 9.86 15.61
C LYS A 29 13.01 8.61 15.58
N ARG A 30 12.38 7.46 15.36
CA ARG A 30 13.12 6.21 15.11
C ARG A 30 13.84 6.30 13.78
N ARG A 31 15.11 5.90 13.75
CA ARG A 31 15.91 5.83 12.52
C ARG A 31 15.52 4.62 11.66
N CYS A 32 15.71 4.73 10.35
CA CYS A 32 15.50 3.64 9.40
C CYS A 32 16.29 2.37 9.76
N VAL A 33 15.58 1.23 9.88
CA VAL A 33 16.20 -0.06 10.26
C VAL A 33 17.29 -0.51 9.29
N PHE A 34 17.12 -0.24 7.98
CA PHE A 34 18.17 -0.54 6.99
C PHE A 34 19.50 0.16 7.31
N GLY A 35 19.43 1.40 7.82
CA GLY A 35 20.62 2.13 8.23
C GLY A 35 21.23 1.62 9.52
N THR A 36 20.41 1.27 10.51
CA THR A 36 20.87 0.82 11.83
C THR A 36 21.43 -0.60 11.86
N THR A 37 21.02 -1.46 10.92
CA THR A 37 21.47 -2.86 10.86
C THR A 37 22.70 -3.07 9.94
N ARG A 38 23.29 -2.00 9.38
CA ARG A 38 24.56 -2.14 8.66
C ARG A 38 25.71 -2.40 9.64
N GLU A 39 26.79 -3.03 9.17
CA GLU A 39 28.00 -3.27 9.97
C GLU A 39 28.57 -2.00 10.61
N ASN A 40 28.47 -0.86 9.90
CA ASN A 40 28.82 0.45 10.44
C ASN A 40 27.63 1.44 10.30
N PRO A 41 26.73 1.49 11.30
CA PRO A 41 25.56 2.36 11.29
C PRO A 41 25.89 3.86 11.28
N SER A 42 27.06 4.25 11.78
CA SER A 42 27.47 5.65 11.86
C SER A 42 28.18 6.13 10.59
N SER A 43 28.46 5.24 9.64
CA SER A 43 29.07 5.61 8.36
C SER A 43 28.16 6.54 7.54
N SER A 44 28.76 7.41 6.72
CA SER A 44 28.03 8.26 5.75
C SER A 44 27.25 7.45 4.72
N SER A 45 27.64 6.19 4.50
CA SER A 45 26.96 5.28 3.59
C SER A 45 25.67 4.66 4.18
N ALA A 46 25.49 4.70 5.50
CA ALA A 46 24.29 4.20 6.15
C ALA A 46 23.12 5.18 6.00
N CYS A 47 21.89 4.69 6.00
CA CYS A 47 20.72 5.56 5.93
C CYS A 47 20.48 6.22 7.29
N HIS A 48 20.47 7.56 7.34
CA HIS A 48 20.24 8.34 8.58
C HIS A 48 18.82 8.91 8.69
N LYS A 49 17.98 8.67 7.68
CA LYS A 49 16.61 9.18 7.63
C LYS A 49 15.71 8.54 8.71
N PRO A 50 14.71 9.28 9.22
CA PRO A 50 13.70 8.72 10.11
C PRO A 50 12.87 7.64 9.38
N SER A 51 12.41 6.63 10.12
CA SER A 51 11.45 5.66 9.61
C SER A 51 10.07 6.32 9.46
N ARG A 52 9.18 5.71 8.65
CA ARG A 52 7.78 6.18 8.52
C ARG A 52 6.91 5.84 9.75
N GLY A 53 7.52 5.78 10.94
CA GLY A 53 6.87 5.54 12.23
C GLY A 53 6.05 4.25 12.27
N ALA A 54 4.77 4.39 12.63
CA ALA A 54 3.83 3.28 12.78
C ALA A 54 3.58 2.50 11.47
N PHE A 55 3.79 3.13 10.32
CA PHE A 55 3.51 2.52 9.02
C PHE A 55 4.68 1.70 8.47
N SER A 56 5.93 2.05 8.83
CA SER A 56 7.10 1.30 8.39
C SER A 56 8.31 1.56 9.27
N LYS A 57 9.09 0.50 9.47
CA LYS A 57 10.41 0.56 10.11
C LYS A 57 11.52 1.11 9.19
N TYR A 58 11.18 1.40 7.93
CA TYR A 58 12.09 1.98 6.94
C TYR A 58 11.66 3.40 6.57
N CYS A 59 12.61 4.21 6.10
CA CYS A 59 12.30 5.55 5.58
C CYS A 59 11.63 5.52 4.20
N SER A 60 11.87 4.46 3.43
CA SER A 60 11.36 4.27 2.08
C SER A 60 11.26 2.79 1.72
N ASP A 61 10.50 2.50 0.67
CA ASP A 61 10.30 1.14 0.18
C ASP A 61 11.60 0.57 -0.40
N GLU A 62 12.45 1.40 -1.02
CA GLU A 62 13.77 0.97 -1.50
C GLU A 62 14.69 0.54 -0.35
N CYS A 63 14.68 1.27 0.78
CA CYS A 63 15.43 0.85 1.96
C CYS A 63 14.89 -0.46 2.55
N GLY A 64 13.57 -0.66 2.53
CA GLY A 64 12.95 -1.90 2.93
C GLY A 64 13.36 -3.08 2.04
N ILE A 65 13.34 -2.90 0.73
CA ILE A 65 13.77 -3.90 -0.25
C ILE A 65 15.25 -4.24 -0.08
N LYS A 66 16.13 -3.24 0.02
CA LYS A 66 17.57 -3.46 0.24
C LYS A 66 17.86 -4.23 1.52
N TYR A 67 17.16 -3.91 2.60
CA TYR A 67 17.26 -4.65 3.85
C TYR A 67 16.85 -6.12 3.67
N MET A 68 15.71 -6.36 3.02
CA MET A 68 15.23 -7.72 2.78
C MET A 68 16.17 -8.51 1.86
N GLN A 69 16.68 -7.91 0.79
CA GLN A 69 17.69 -8.50 -0.07
C GLN A 69 18.94 -8.89 0.72
N SER A 70 19.45 -8.01 1.58
CA SER A 70 20.60 -8.30 2.45
C SER A 70 20.33 -9.49 3.37
N ARG A 71 19.12 -9.60 3.94
CA ARG A 71 18.73 -10.74 4.79
C ARG A 71 18.65 -12.04 3.99
N ILE A 72 18.08 -12.01 2.79
CA ILE A 72 18.01 -13.19 1.91
C ILE A 72 19.41 -13.64 1.54
N THR A 73 20.30 -12.72 1.15
CA THR A 73 21.70 -13.04 0.84
C THR A 73 22.44 -13.61 2.06
N GLN A 74 22.20 -13.08 3.26
CA GLN A 74 22.78 -13.62 4.48
C GLN A 74 22.26 -15.04 4.77
N TRP A 75 20.96 -15.27 4.58
CA TRP A 75 20.35 -16.60 4.75
C TRP A 75 20.89 -17.61 3.73
N GLU A 76 21.11 -17.19 2.47
CA GLU A 76 21.78 -18.01 1.45
C GLU A 76 23.20 -18.39 1.89
N LYS A 77 23.97 -17.44 2.44
CA LYS A 77 25.32 -17.70 2.98
C LYS A 77 25.32 -18.69 4.14
N SER A 78 24.23 -18.75 4.91
CA SER A 78 24.04 -19.70 6.01
C SER A 78 23.53 -21.08 5.55
N GLY A 79 23.46 -21.34 4.24
CA GLY A 79 23.05 -22.64 3.68
C GLY A 79 21.58 -22.70 3.21
N GLY A 80 20.87 -21.57 3.19
CA GLY A 80 19.52 -21.49 2.65
C GLY A 80 19.48 -21.51 1.11
N THR A 81 18.40 -22.03 0.52
CA THR A 81 18.17 -22.00 -0.93
C THR A 81 17.01 -21.08 -1.30
N ARG A 82 17.22 -20.09 -2.17
CA ARG A 82 16.17 -19.12 -2.58
C ARG A 82 14.87 -19.77 -3.03
N LYS A 83 14.96 -20.90 -3.73
CA LYS A 83 13.79 -21.68 -4.18
C LYS A 83 12.93 -22.13 -3.00
N LEU A 84 13.52 -22.69 -1.95
CA LEU A 84 12.79 -23.12 -0.75
C LEU A 84 12.13 -21.93 -0.04
N LEU A 85 12.85 -20.79 0.05
CA LEU A 85 12.27 -19.57 0.60
C LEU A 85 11.06 -19.11 -0.22
N TRP A 86 11.19 -19.04 -1.54
CA TRP A 86 10.09 -18.68 -2.43
C TRP A 86 8.92 -19.65 -2.30
N ASP A 87 9.16 -20.96 -2.31
CA ASP A 87 8.12 -21.96 -2.16
C ASP A 87 7.37 -21.84 -0.83
N SER A 88 8.03 -21.34 0.23
CA SER A 88 7.40 -21.08 1.53
C SER A 88 6.57 -19.80 1.59
N VAL A 89 6.85 -18.80 0.75
CA VAL A 89 6.20 -17.47 0.83
C VAL A 89 5.35 -17.11 -0.38
N LYS A 90 5.39 -17.88 -1.48
CA LYS A 90 4.67 -17.57 -2.73
C LYS A 90 3.15 -17.46 -2.57
N ASN A 91 2.59 -18.16 -1.58
CA ASN A 91 1.17 -18.14 -1.24
C ASN A 91 0.90 -17.31 0.03
N ALA A 92 1.88 -16.53 0.50
CA ALA A 92 1.70 -15.70 1.69
C ALA A 92 0.86 -14.47 1.33
N GLU A 93 -0.28 -14.34 2.00
CA GLU A 93 -1.13 -13.17 1.88
C GLU A 93 -0.69 -12.05 2.82
N LYS A 94 -1.03 -10.80 2.45
CA LYS A 94 -0.79 -9.64 3.30
C LYS A 94 -1.61 -9.82 4.58
N ARG A 95 -0.94 -9.87 5.73
CA ARG A 95 -1.63 -9.91 7.03
C ARG A 95 -2.33 -8.59 7.29
N GLU A 96 -3.62 -8.67 7.59
CA GLU A 96 -4.44 -7.55 8.01
C GLU A 96 -4.66 -7.62 9.52
N GLY A 97 -4.78 -6.46 10.17
CA GLY A 97 -4.89 -6.41 11.62
C GLY A 97 -5.31 -5.04 12.13
N VAL A 98 -5.93 -5.03 13.31
CA VAL A 98 -6.25 -3.81 14.05
C VAL A 98 -5.18 -3.60 15.11
N VAL A 99 -4.60 -2.40 15.15
CA VAL A 99 -3.64 -2.03 16.19
C VAL A 99 -4.40 -1.45 17.37
N VAL A 100 -4.27 -2.10 18.52
CA VAL A 100 -4.83 -1.62 19.79
C VAL A 100 -3.69 -1.13 20.67
N ARG A 101 -3.87 0.03 21.29
CA ARG A 101 -2.92 0.52 22.29
C ARG A 101 -3.06 -0.35 23.53
N ALA A 102 -2.00 -1.07 23.88
CA ALA A 102 -1.94 -1.75 25.17
C ALA A 102 -1.86 -0.71 26.29
N GLU A 103 -2.83 -0.71 27.20
CA GLU A 103 -2.72 0.00 28.47
C GLU A 103 -1.77 -0.80 29.36
N THR A 104 -0.47 -0.56 29.22
CA THR A 104 0.50 -1.13 30.15
C THR A 104 0.45 -0.30 31.42
N ASN A 105 -0.18 -0.83 32.47
CA ASN A 105 -0.01 -0.35 33.84
C ASN A 105 1.44 -0.58 34.27
N GLY A 106 2.34 0.33 33.89
CA GLY A 106 3.68 0.51 34.46
C GLY A 106 4.74 -0.57 34.25
N VAL A 107 4.40 -1.78 33.81
CA VAL A 107 5.39 -2.84 33.57
C VAL A 107 5.48 -3.09 32.08
N ILE A 108 6.58 -2.64 31.47
CA ILE A 108 6.97 -3.03 30.11
C ILE A 108 7.38 -4.51 30.19
N SER A 109 6.40 -5.42 30.29
CA SER A 109 6.66 -6.81 29.98
C SER A 109 6.86 -6.88 28.47
N HIS A 110 8.01 -7.36 28.02
CA HIS A 110 8.20 -7.78 26.65
C HIS A 110 7.01 -8.67 26.25
N ILE A 111 6.08 -8.14 25.46
CA ILE A 111 5.03 -8.94 24.83
C ILE A 111 5.80 -9.83 23.84
N LYS A 112 6.10 -11.06 24.24
CA LYS A 112 6.56 -12.10 23.33
C LYS A 112 5.49 -12.21 22.25
N MET A 113 5.83 -11.78 21.04
CA MET A 113 5.03 -12.14 19.88
C MET A 113 5.41 -13.58 19.52
N ASP A 114 4.44 -14.45 19.30
CA ASP A 114 4.64 -15.85 18.88
C ASP A 114 5.24 -16.00 17.46
N ILE A 115 5.90 -14.96 16.94
CA ILE A 115 6.51 -14.93 15.60
C ILE A 115 8.02 -15.23 15.64
N ASP A 116 8.65 -15.18 16.81
CA ASP A 116 10.03 -15.64 16.95
C ASP A 116 10.02 -17.15 17.17
N GLY A 117 10.05 -17.89 16.05
CA GLY A 117 10.42 -19.30 16.05
C GLY A 117 11.88 -19.43 16.49
N ASP A 118 12.11 -19.42 17.80
CA ASP A 118 13.40 -19.72 18.38
C ASP A 118 13.31 -20.96 19.25
N THR A 119 14.05 -21.97 18.82
CA THR A 119 14.11 -23.30 19.40
C THR A 119 15.11 -23.24 20.54
N SER A 120 14.70 -22.79 21.72
CA SER A 120 15.50 -22.93 22.93
C SER A 120 14.64 -23.45 24.07
N SER A 121 14.59 -24.78 24.13
CA SER A 121 14.15 -25.56 25.27
C SER A 121 15.00 -25.24 26.50
N THR A 122 14.40 -24.70 27.56
CA THR A 122 14.87 -24.93 28.94
C THR A 122 13.67 -25.01 29.89
N PRO A 123 13.82 -25.76 31.00
CA PRO A 123 12.78 -26.65 31.51
C PRO A 123 11.98 -26.08 32.69
N GLU A 124 10.78 -26.63 32.82
CA GLU A 124 10.04 -26.92 34.06
C GLU A 124 10.05 -25.83 35.16
N GLN A 125 8.98 -25.03 35.18
CA GLN A 125 8.49 -24.47 36.43
C GLN A 125 6.96 -24.53 36.48
N GLU A 126 6.50 -25.57 37.18
CA GLU A 126 5.31 -25.74 38.00
C GLU A 126 3.95 -25.17 37.53
N ASP A 127 3.04 -26.13 37.35
CA ASP A 127 1.62 -26.03 37.12
C ASP A 127 0.90 -25.06 38.07
N ASN A 128 0.56 -23.88 37.56
CA ASN A 128 -0.68 -23.22 37.95
C ASN A 128 -1.70 -23.45 36.83
N PRO A 129 -2.89 -24.03 37.11
CA PRO A 129 -3.90 -24.19 36.08
C PRO A 129 -4.28 -22.80 35.55
N PRO A 130 -4.21 -22.57 34.22
CA PRO A 130 -4.54 -21.27 33.65
C PRO A 130 -6.00 -20.97 33.98
N ASP A 131 -6.21 -19.88 34.71
CA ASP A 131 -7.51 -19.42 35.15
C ASP A 131 -8.45 -19.33 33.93
N ALA A 132 -9.38 -20.29 33.83
CA ALA A 132 -10.25 -20.46 32.66
C ALA A 132 -11.07 -19.20 32.36
N ALA A 133 -11.26 -18.33 33.36
CA ALA A 133 -11.87 -17.02 33.22
C ALA A 133 -11.01 -16.02 32.41
N GLY A 134 -9.69 -16.02 32.61
CA GLY A 134 -8.76 -15.17 31.86
C GLY A 134 -8.69 -15.55 30.38
N LYS A 135 -8.63 -16.86 30.09
CA LYS A 135 -8.63 -17.39 28.73
C LYS A 135 -9.94 -17.06 27.98
N ARG A 136 -11.09 -17.18 28.66
CA ARG A 136 -12.40 -16.76 28.12
C ARG A 136 -12.48 -15.26 27.86
N ARG A 137 -11.81 -14.42 28.65
CA ARG A 137 -11.78 -12.96 28.43
C ARG A 137 -10.92 -12.60 27.22
N SER A 138 -9.74 -13.21 27.07
CA SER A 138 -8.88 -13.00 25.90
C SER A 138 -9.54 -13.48 24.62
N GLU A 139 -10.21 -14.64 24.63
CA GLU A 139 -10.93 -15.18 23.47
C GLU A 139 -12.06 -14.24 23.02
N ARG A 140 -12.82 -13.67 23.97
CA ARG A 140 -13.86 -12.68 23.67
C ARG A 140 -13.29 -11.40 23.06
N GLU A 141 -12.16 -10.92 23.57
CA GLU A 141 -11.53 -9.72 23.02
C GLU A 141 -10.97 -9.98 21.61
N ILE A 142 -10.35 -11.13 21.37
CA ILE A 142 -9.91 -11.55 20.03
C ILE A 142 -11.10 -11.60 19.07
N ALA A 143 -12.22 -12.21 19.48
CA ALA A 143 -13.43 -12.27 18.65
C ALA A 143 -13.96 -10.87 18.31
N ARG A 144 -13.97 -9.95 19.29
CA ARG A 144 -14.36 -8.55 19.08
C ARG A 144 -13.43 -7.84 18.10
N LEU A 145 -12.12 -8.00 18.25
CA LEU A 145 -11.12 -7.37 17.38
C LEU A 145 -11.19 -7.93 15.95
N ASN A 146 -11.42 -9.24 15.80
CA ASN A 146 -11.62 -9.86 14.49
C ASN A 146 -12.89 -9.34 13.80
N ALA A 147 -14.01 -9.24 14.52
CA ALA A 147 -15.23 -8.64 13.98
C ALA A 147 -15.02 -7.18 13.55
N ARG A 148 -14.23 -6.42 14.34
CA ARG A 148 -13.87 -5.04 13.98
C ARG A 148 -12.97 -4.99 12.74
N LEU A 149 -12.00 -5.91 12.63
CA LEU A 149 -11.16 -6.03 11.46
C LEU A 149 -12.02 -6.28 10.22
N GLU A 150 -12.89 -7.29 10.27
CA GLU A 150 -13.77 -7.64 9.16
C GLU A 150 -14.63 -6.46 8.70
N GLN A 151 -15.17 -5.68 9.63
CA GLN A 151 -15.90 -4.44 9.30
C GLN A 151 -15.00 -3.43 8.56
N VAL A 152 -13.81 -3.14 9.08
CA VAL A 152 -12.88 -2.17 8.46
C VAL A 152 -12.44 -2.64 7.07
N VAL A 153 -12.21 -3.94 6.91
CA VAL A 153 -11.87 -4.53 5.60
C VAL A 153 -13.01 -4.37 4.62
N LYS A 154 -14.24 -4.67 5.03
CA LYS A 154 -15.42 -4.49 4.19
C LYS A 154 -15.61 -3.03 3.77
N GLU A 155 -15.45 -2.09 4.69
CA GLU A 155 -15.52 -0.64 4.42
C GLU A 155 -14.43 -0.21 3.44
N ARG A 156 -13.19 -0.67 3.63
CA ARG A 156 -12.06 -0.41 2.72
C ARG A 156 -12.34 -0.93 1.31
N GLU A 157 -12.79 -2.18 1.17
CA GLU A 157 -13.07 -2.78 -0.15
C GLU A 157 -14.27 -2.15 -0.85
N MET A 158 -15.24 -1.62 -0.11
CA MET A 158 -16.32 -0.80 -0.69
C MET A 158 -15.77 0.52 -1.24
N MET A 159 -15.02 1.26 -0.41
CA MET A 159 -14.46 2.55 -0.78
C MET A 159 -13.45 2.44 -1.93
N LYS A 160 -12.68 1.34 -1.97
CA LYS A 160 -11.76 1.05 -3.08
C LYS A 160 -12.51 0.85 -4.40
N ARG A 161 -13.60 0.06 -4.40
CA ARG A 161 -14.42 -0.15 -5.60
C ARG A 161 -15.04 1.16 -6.10
N GLU A 162 -15.55 1.99 -5.20
CA GLU A 162 -16.07 3.31 -5.57
C GLU A 162 -14.98 4.21 -6.16
N MET A 163 -13.78 4.21 -5.57
CA MET A 163 -12.63 4.94 -6.08
C MET A 163 -12.21 4.46 -7.48
N ASP A 164 -12.13 3.15 -7.68
CA ASP A 164 -11.76 2.56 -8.98
C ASP A 164 -12.73 3.02 -10.07
N MET A 165 -14.04 3.05 -9.80
CA MET A 165 -15.04 3.58 -10.74
C MET A 165 -14.83 5.06 -11.09
N VAL A 166 -14.50 5.89 -10.11
CA VAL A 166 -14.20 7.32 -10.36
C VAL A 166 -12.95 7.46 -11.21
N LEU A 167 -11.88 6.71 -10.90
CA LEU A 167 -10.63 6.74 -11.65
C LEU A 167 -10.82 6.24 -13.09
N TRP A 168 -11.62 5.20 -13.32
CA TRP A 168 -11.94 4.74 -14.66
C TRP A 168 -12.71 5.78 -15.45
N ARG A 169 -13.70 6.44 -14.85
CA ARG A 169 -14.46 7.52 -15.49
C ARG A 169 -13.56 8.71 -15.83
N GLU A 170 -12.75 9.16 -14.88
CA GLU A 170 -11.76 10.22 -15.09
C GLU A 170 -10.84 9.86 -16.27
N LYS A 171 -10.33 8.63 -16.29
CA LYS A 171 -9.43 8.17 -17.33
C LYS A 171 -10.10 8.14 -18.71
N VAL A 172 -11.35 7.71 -18.81
CA VAL A 172 -12.10 7.75 -20.08
C VAL A 172 -12.34 9.18 -20.54
N VAL A 173 -12.67 10.12 -19.64
CA VAL A 173 -12.81 11.54 -20.00
C VAL A 173 -11.51 12.10 -20.56
N GLU A 174 -10.38 11.84 -19.90
CA GLU A 174 -9.05 12.25 -20.35
C GLU A 174 -8.76 11.69 -21.76
N LEU A 175 -8.86 10.37 -21.93
CA LEU A 175 -8.55 9.70 -23.19
C LEU A 175 -9.50 10.09 -24.34
N ALA A 176 -10.79 10.27 -24.03
CA ALA A 176 -11.78 10.73 -25.00
C ALA A 176 -11.49 12.16 -25.45
N SER A 177 -11.09 13.03 -24.51
CA SER A 177 -10.71 14.43 -24.79
C SER A 177 -9.46 14.49 -25.66
N GLU A 178 -8.40 13.75 -25.30
CA GLU A 178 -7.17 13.68 -26.10
C GLU A 178 -7.43 13.18 -27.53
N ARG A 179 -8.27 12.14 -27.68
CA ARG A 179 -8.67 11.66 -29.00
C ARG A 179 -9.38 12.78 -29.77
N ALA A 180 -10.37 13.43 -29.16
CA ALA A 180 -11.17 14.47 -29.79
C ALA A 180 -10.31 15.63 -30.31
N GLU A 181 -9.31 16.04 -29.53
CA GLU A 181 -8.36 17.07 -29.93
C GLU A 181 -7.46 16.65 -31.10
N LYS A 182 -7.02 15.39 -31.14
CA LYS A 182 -6.16 14.88 -32.22
C LYS A 182 -6.88 14.80 -33.58
N VAL A 183 -8.18 14.53 -33.60
CA VAL A 183 -8.95 14.31 -34.84
C VAL A 183 -10.03 15.37 -35.13
N ASP A 184 -10.11 16.43 -34.33
CA ASP A 184 -11.10 17.52 -34.41
C ASP A 184 -12.57 17.05 -34.47
N GLN A 185 -12.90 16.05 -33.64
CA GLN A 185 -14.24 15.45 -33.52
C GLN A 185 -14.91 15.80 -32.18
N CYS A 186 -16.20 15.47 -32.04
CA CYS A 186 -17.01 15.79 -30.85
C CYS A 186 -16.48 15.16 -29.56
N GLY A 187 -15.93 13.94 -29.64
CA GLY A 187 -15.22 13.33 -28.51
C GLY A 187 -16.10 12.59 -27.50
N TRP A 188 -17.41 12.86 -27.46
CA TRP A 188 -18.36 12.18 -26.57
C TRP A 188 -18.22 10.65 -26.63
N ASP A 189 -18.21 9.99 -25.49
CA ASP A 189 -18.07 8.53 -25.33
C ASP A 189 -19.29 7.99 -24.58
N GLN A 190 -20.01 7.04 -25.19
CA GLN A 190 -21.22 6.44 -24.64
C GLN A 190 -20.97 5.75 -23.29
N ARG A 191 -19.76 5.24 -23.06
CA ARG A 191 -19.43 4.49 -21.85
C ARG A 191 -19.31 5.42 -20.62
N LEU A 192 -19.23 6.74 -20.82
CA LEU A 192 -19.42 7.70 -19.74
C LEU A 192 -20.82 7.65 -19.13
N CYS A 193 -21.80 7.10 -19.84
CA CYS A 193 -23.15 6.89 -19.34
C CYS A 193 -23.34 5.58 -18.56
N PHE A 194 -22.31 4.74 -18.43
CA PHE A 194 -22.40 3.50 -17.66
C PHE A 194 -22.78 3.76 -16.20
N GLY A 195 -23.71 2.95 -15.70
CA GLY A 195 -24.09 2.88 -14.29
C GLY A 195 -23.00 2.24 -13.43
N GLU A 196 -23.21 2.24 -12.11
CA GLU A 196 -22.23 1.68 -11.16
C GLU A 196 -21.97 0.19 -11.39
N GLU A 197 -23.01 -0.60 -11.70
CA GLU A 197 -22.89 -2.03 -12.01
C GLU A 197 -22.06 -2.27 -13.27
N GLU A 198 -22.34 -1.51 -14.34
CA GLU A 198 -21.58 -1.60 -15.61
C GLU A 198 -20.11 -1.19 -15.42
N TRP A 199 -19.84 -0.17 -14.58
CA TRP A 199 -18.45 0.19 -14.25
C TRP A 199 -17.76 -0.88 -13.42
N ALA A 200 -18.46 -1.48 -12.46
CA ALA A 200 -17.90 -2.56 -11.64
C ALA A 200 -17.50 -3.78 -12.49
N ASP A 201 -18.28 -4.10 -13.51
CA ASP A 201 -18.05 -5.26 -14.36
C ASP A 201 -17.05 -4.97 -15.50
N PHE A 202 -17.14 -3.81 -16.15
CA PHE A 202 -16.42 -3.54 -17.41
C PHE A 202 -15.37 -2.42 -17.31
N GLY A 203 -15.27 -1.71 -16.19
CA GLY A 203 -14.48 -0.47 -16.11
C GLY A 203 -13.01 -0.61 -16.47
N ALA A 204 -12.37 -1.70 -16.04
CA ALA A 204 -11.00 -2.01 -16.42
C ALA A 204 -10.85 -2.24 -17.94
N GLU A 205 -11.72 -3.07 -18.53
CA GLU A 205 -11.72 -3.38 -19.96
C GLU A 205 -11.98 -2.12 -20.82
N VAL A 206 -12.84 -1.21 -20.34
CA VAL A 206 -13.13 0.07 -20.98
C VAL A 206 -11.85 0.90 -21.13
N VAL A 207 -11.04 1.00 -20.08
CA VAL A 207 -9.76 1.75 -20.14
C VAL A 207 -8.75 1.03 -21.04
N GLU A 208 -8.60 -0.29 -20.89
CA GLU A 208 -7.67 -1.09 -21.71
C GLU A 208 -7.97 -1.01 -23.22
N SER A 209 -9.25 -0.87 -23.58
CA SER A 209 -9.67 -0.75 -24.99
C SER A 209 -9.06 0.46 -25.73
N PHE A 210 -8.70 1.53 -24.99
CA PHE A 210 -7.98 2.66 -25.57
C PHE A 210 -6.51 2.34 -25.84
N GLU A 211 -5.87 1.59 -24.94
CA GLU A 211 -4.45 1.21 -25.06
C GLU A 211 -4.21 0.18 -26.17
N GLY A 212 -5.14 -0.78 -26.34
CA GLY A 212 -5.10 -1.78 -27.40
C GLY A 212 -5.19 -1.17 -28.81
N ARG A 213 -5.95 -0.09 -28.97
CA ARG A 213 -6.10 0.63 -30.25
C ARG A 213 -4.93 1.56 -30.57
N ALA A 214 -4.29 2.15 -29.56
CA ALA A 214 -3.06 2.92 -29.75
C ALA A 214 -1.92 2.06 -30.34
N LYS A 215 -1.89 0.76 -30.05
CA LYS A 215 -0.91 -0.19 -30.61
C LYS A 215 -1.22 -0.66 -32.03
N THR A 216 -2.47 -0.60 -32.48
CA THR A 216 -2.86 -1.04 -33.84
C THR A 216 -2.80 0.09 -34.87
N GLN A 217 -2.76 1.36 -34.45
CA GLN A 217 -2.56 2.50 -35.36
C GLN A 217 -1.09 2.76 -35.77
N SER A 218 -0.13 1.96 -35.28
CA SER A 218 1.26 1.99 -35.77
C SER A 218 1.55 0.99 -36.90
N GLY A 219 0.52 0.32 -37.41
CA GLY A 219 0.60 -0.58 -38.57
C GLY A 219 -0.19 0.00 -39.73
N ASP A 220 0.54 0.53 -40.71
CA ASP A 220 0.07 1.05 -41.98
C ASP A 220 -0.54 -0.08 -42.83
N ASP A 221 -1.86 -0.30 -42.71
CA ASP A 221 -2.73 -0.80 -43.80
C ASP A 221 -4.18 -0.97 -43.31
N ALA A 222 -5.08 -0.08 -43.72
CA ALA A 222 -6.51 -0.34 -43.68
C ALA A 222 -7.22 0.39 -44.82
N MET A 223 -7.65 -0.40 -45.81
CA MET A 223 -8.45 0.02 -46.96
C MET A 223 -9.71 0.79 -46.56
N GLN A 224 -9.96 1.91 -47.24
CA GLN A 224 -11.24 2.62 -47.23
C GLN A 224 -12.36 1.72 -47.75
N ILE A 225 -13.44 1.58 -46.96
CA ILE A 225 -14.75 1.16 -47.47
C ILE A 225 -15.73 2.28 -47.15
N ASP A 226 -16.11 3.02 -48.19
CA ASP A 226 -17.23 3.97 -48.18
C ASP A 226 -18.55 3.20 -47.97
N GLY A 227 -19.36 3.61 -46.99
CA GLY A 227 -20.67 3.02 -46.80
C GLY A 227 -21.38 3.52 -45.55
N ALA A 228 -22.10 4.64 -45.70
CA ALA A 228 -23.03 5.16 -44.71
C ALA A 228 -24.08 4.10 -44.31
N THR A 229 -23.84 3.41 -43.21
CA THR A 229 -24.86 2.80 -42.36
C THR A 229 -24.39 2.96 -40.93
N ALA A 230 -25.29 3.37 -40.05
CA ALA A 230 -25.06 3.42 -38.61
C ALA A 230 -24.63 2.02 -38.15
N SER A 231 -23.32 1.81 -38.07
CA SER A 231 -22.70 0.64 -37.48
C SER A 231 -23.13 0.58 -36.02
N HIS A 232 -23.83 -0.48 -35.64
CA HIS A 232 -23.75 -0.99 -34.29
C HIS A 232 -22.24 -1.21 -33.98
N GLY A 233 -21.54 -0.27 -33.31
CA GLY A 233 -20.14 -0.54 -32.96
C GLY A 233 -19.18 0.59 -32.67
N GLU A 234 -19.54 1.87 -32.77
CA GLU A 234 -18.68 2.96 -32.28
C GLU A 234 -19.23 3.54 -30.98
N TRP A 235 -18.52 3.26 -29.88
CA TRP A 235 -18.85 3.75 -28.54
C TRP A 235 -18.53 5.24 -28.34
N TRP A 236 -18.12 5.97 -29.38
CA TRP A 236 -17.90 7.42 -29.32
C TRP A 236 -18.47 8.15 -30.53
N CYS A 237 -18.68 9.45 -30.37
CA CYS A 237 -19.21 10.34 -31.40
C CYS A 237 -18.10 10.87 -32.31
N THR A 238 -18.17 10.54 -33.59
CA THR A 238 -17.31 11.03 -34.67
C THR A 238 -17.82 12.32 -35.33
N GLY A 239 -18.85 12.95 -34.76
CA GLY A 239 -19.39 14.22 -35.24
C GLY A 239 -18.37 15.36 -35.17
N LYS A 240 -18.69 16.51 -35.77
CA LYS A 240 -17.85 17.70 -35.70
C LYS A 240 -17.63 18.14 -34.24
N LYS A 241 -16.51 18.81 -33.97
CA LYS A 241 -16.29 19.49 -32.70
C LYS A 241 -17.48 20.40 -32.37
N LYS A 242 -17.90 20.42 -31.09
CA LYS A 242 -19.12 21.07 -30.62
C LYS A 242 -20.39 20.57 -31.31
N CYS A 243 -20.53 19.25 -31.41
CA CYS A 243 -21.70 18.66 -32.05
C CYS A 243 -22.98 18.99 -31.27
N GLU A 244 -24.04 19.41 -31.98
CA GLU A 244 -25.34 19.80 -31.38
C GLU A 244 -25.97 18.69 -30.52
N ARG A 245 -25.59 17.43 -30.80
CA ARG A 245 -26.11 16.24 -30.10
C ARG A 245 -25.59 16.09 -28.67
N HIS A 246 -24.36 16.52 -28.41
CA HIS A 246 -23.69 16.33 -27.12
C HIS A 246 -23.20 17.65 -26.51
N ALA A 247 -23.46 18.78 -27.17
CA ALA A 247 -23.11 20.13 -26.74
C ALA A 247 -21.65 20.28 -26.26
N GLY A 248 -20.74 19.60 -26.98
CA GLY A 248 -19.31 19.59 -26.65
C GLY A 248 -18.67 20.97 -26.61
#